data_AF-A0A7C7TGS0-F1
#
_entry.id   AF-A0A7C7TGS0-F1
#
_cell.length_a   1.000
_cell.length_b   1.000
_cell.length_c   1.000
_cell.angle_alpha   90.00
_cell.angle_beta   90.00
_cell.angle_gamma   90.00
#
_symmetry.space_group_name_H-M   'P 1'
#
loop_
_entity.id
_entity.type
_entity.pdbx_description
1 polymer ?
#
loop_
_entity_poly.entity_id
_entity_poly.type
_entity_poly.pdbx_seq_one_letter_code
_entity_poly.pdbx_strand_id
1 'polypeptide(L)'
;MPTTNPYLERILDRARHSGKVLALPEADPRMSAAAAKLRQSGITVVEVNPELAQRPECQERVAVQKFAKDWTIAQVEAFLKVPLHTAALMVALGEADCMVAGATNTTGDVIRAAIRLVG
;
A
#
# COMPACT_ATOMS: atom_id res chain seq x y z
N MET A 1 13.44 -32.34 6.21
CA MET A 1 12.52 -31.26 6.63
C MET A 1 13.02 -29.98 6.00
N PRO A 2 12.19 -29.09 5.44
CA PRO A 2 12.71 -27.84 4.91
C PRO A 2 13.28 -27.05 6.10
N THR A 3 14.59 -26.87 6.09
CA THR A 3 15.33 -26.03 7.05
C THR A 3 14.75 -24.63 6.97
N THR A 4 14.09 -24.19 8.04
CA THR A 4 13.60 -22.83 8.13
C THR A 4 14.79 -21.87 8.14
N ASN A 5 14.67 -20.77 7.38
CA ASN A 5 15.73 -19.77 7.31
C ASN A 5 15.69 -18.92 8.61
N PRO A 6 16.73 -18.98 9.47
CA PRO A 6 16.72 -18.33 10.77
C PRO A 6 16.62 -16.79 10.66
N TYR A 7 17.08 -16.21 9.56
CA TYR A 7 16.93 -14.77 9.31
C TYR A 7 15.48 -14.39 9.02
N LEU A 8 14.77 -15.23 8.25
CA LEU A 8 13.36 -15.02 7.93
C LEU A 8 12.49 -15.17 9.18
N GLU A 9 12.74 -16.20 10.00
CA GLU A 9 12.03 -16.39 11.28
C GLU A 9 12.18 -15.16 12.17
N ARG A 10 13.40 -14.65 12.34
CA ARG A 10 13.66 -13.44 13.13
C ARG A 10 12.92 -12.21 12.59
N ILE A 11 12.80 -12.06 11.25
CA ILE A 11 12.05 -10.95 10.64
C ILE A 11 10.56 -11.11 10.93
N LEU A 12 10.00 -12.31 10.76
CA LEU A 12 8.59 -12.59 11.01
C LEU A 12 8.25 -12.39 12.48
N ASP A 13 9.09 -12.84 13.41
CA ASP A 13 8.88 -12.62 14.84
C ASP A 13 8.87 -11.15 15.20
N ARG A 14 9.78 -10.34 14.64
CA ARG A 14 9.76 -8.89 14.83
C ARG A 14 8.49 -8.25 14.25
N ALA A 15 8.07 -8.69 13.07
CA ALA A 15 6.86 -8.17 12.43
C ALA A 15 5.61 -8.45 13.26
N ARG A 16 5.46 -9.67 13.80
CA ARG A 16 4.34 -10.07 14.69
C ARG A 16 4.19 -9.16 15.90
N HIS A 17 5.30 -8.79 16.54
CA HIS A 17 5.29 -7.96 17.75
C HIS A 17 5.33 -6.46 17.48
N SER A 18 5.41 -6.04 16.21
CA SER A 18 5.56 -4.62 15.86
C SER A 18 4.25 -3.82 15.93
N GLY A 19 3.09 -4.50 15.89
CA GLY A 19 1.78 -3.87 15.76
C GLY A 19 1.57 -3.13 14.43
N LYS A 20 2.47 -3.31 13.45
CA LYS A 20 2.46 -2.59 12.18
C LYS A 20 1.40 -3.12 11.22
N VAL A 21 0.84 -2.19 10.46
CA VAL A 21 -0.24 -2.41 9.49
C VAL A 21 0.33 -2.42 8.07
N LEU A 22 0.16 -3.53 7.35
CA LEU A 22 0.60 -3.70 5.97
C LEU A 22 -0.58 -3.59 4.99
N ALA A 23 -0.45 -2.77 3.96
CA ALA A 23 -1.37 -2.72 2.83
C ALA A 23 -0.86 -3.55 1.63
N LEU A 24 -1.75 -4.32 1.01
CA LEU A 24 -1.49 -5.10 -0.21
C LEU A 24 -2.50 -4.70 -1.30
N PRO A 25 -2.11 -3.86 -2.30
CA PRO A 25 -3.08 -3.22 -3.18
C PRO A 25 -3.49 -4.01 -4.42
N GLU A 26 -2.88 -5.14 -4.72
CA GLU A 26 -3.04 -5.78 -6.02
C GLU A 26 -3.97 -6.99 -5.96
N ALA A 27 -4.95 -7.00 -6.87
CA ALA A 27 -5.80 -8.15 -7.11
C ALA A 27 -5.00 -9.25 -7.83
N ASP A 28 -4.21 -10.01 -7.07
CA ASP A 28 -3.39 -11.13 -7.54
C ASP A 28 -3.54 -12.33 -6.60
N PRO A 29 -3.74 -13.56 -7.12
CA PRO A 29 -3.91 -14.75 -6.27
C PRO A 29 -2.75 -15.00 -5.30
N ARG A 30 -1.51 -14.64 -5.68
CA ARG A 30 -0.33 -14.78 -4.81
C ARG A 30 -0.38 -13.80 -3.65
N MET A 31 -0.84 -12.56 -3.89
CA MET A 31 -1.04 -11.58 -2.83
C MET A 31 -2.16 -11.99 -1.88
N SER A 32 -3.30 -12.44 -2.38
CA SER A 32 -4.40 -12.92 -1.53
C SER A 32 -3.97 -14.11 -0.66
N ALA A 33 -3.22 -15.06 -1.23
CA ALA A 33 -2.67 -16.17 -0.48
C ALA A 33 -1.63 -15.72 0.56
N ALA A 34 -0.80 -14.72 0.24
CA ALA A 34 0.15 -14.13 1.19
C ALA A 34 -0.56 -13.40 2.32
N ALA A 35 -1.58 -12.60 2.02
CA ALA A 35 -2.40 -11.89 3.01
C ALA A 35 -3.01 -12.86 4.02
N ALA A 36 -3.60 -13.96 3.54
CA ALA A 36 -4.16 -15.00 4.40
C ALA A 36 -3.10 -15.61 5.33
N LYS A 37 -1.91 -15.94 4.81
CA LYS A 37 -0.81 -16.49 5.61
C LYS A 37 -0.27 -15.49 6.64
N LEU A 38 -0.12 -14.22 6.25
CA LEU A 38 0.37 -13.15 7.13
C LEU A 38 -0.62 -12.90 8.28
N ARG A 39 -1.92 -12.81 7.98
CA ARG A 39 -2.99 -12.70 8.98
C ARG A 39 -3.01 -13.88 9.95
N GLN A 40 -2.93 -15.12 9.43
CA GLN A 40 -2.83 -16.33 10.26
C GLN A 40 -1.58 -16.35 11.15
N SER A 41 -0.50 -15.69 10.70
CA SER A 41 0.75 -15.60 11.45
C SER A 41 0.80 -14.46 12.47
N GLY A 42 -0.27 -13.66 12.60
CA GLY A 42 -0.36 -12.55 13.55
C GLY A 42 0.11 -11.19 13.02
N ILE A 43 0.30 -11.04 11.70
CA ILE A 43 0.65 -9.77 11.07
C ILE A 43 -0.62 -9.11 10.53
N THR A 44 -0.83 -7.84 10.88
CA THR A 44 -2.00 -7.08 10.43
C THR A 44 -1.87 -6.69 8.96
N VAL A 45 -2.80 -7.18 8.15
CA VAL A 45 -2.91 -6.82 6.73
C VAL A 45 -4.27 -6.18 6.48
N VAL A 46 -4.29 -4.96 5.94
CA VAL A 46 -5.51 -4.21 5.64
C VAL A 46 -5.81 -4.23 4.14
N GLU A 47 -7.11 -4.20 3.84
CA GLU A 47 -7.58 -3.97 2.47
C GLU A 47 -7.43 -2.49 2.12
N VAL A 48 -7.27 -2.21 0.83
CA VAL A 48 -7.22 -0.83 0.34
C VAL A 48 -8.58 -0.17 0.51
N ASN A 49 -8.59 1.03 1.07
CA ASN A 49 -9.81 1.81 1.28
C ASN A 49 -10.16 2.65 0.03
N PRO A 50 -11.09 2.22 -0.85
CA PRO A 50 -11.40 2.94 -2.09
C PRO A 50 -12.09 4.29 -1.85
N GLU A 51 -12.65 4.51 -0.66
CA GLU A 51 -13.38 5.74 -0.33
C GLU A 51 -12.44 6.95 -0.20
N LEU A 52 -11.15 6.73 0.05
CA LEU A 52 -10.15 7.80 0.10
C LEU A 52 -10.11 8.63 -1.18
N ALA A 53 -10.42 8.03 -2.33
CA ALA A 53 -10.45 8.75 -3.60
C ALA A 53 -11.55 9.84 -3.65
N GLN A 54 -12.61 9.70 -2.85
CA GLN A 54 -13.75 10.61 -2.81
C GLN A 54 -13.66 11.63 -1.67
N ARG A 55 -12.69 11.46 -0.75
CA ARG A 55 -12.50 12.37 0.39
C ARG A 55 -11.85 13.68 -0.07
N PRO A 56 -12.48 14.86 0.14
CA PRO A 56 -11.93 16.14 -0.30
C PRO A 56 -10.52 16.40 0.21
N GLU A 57 -10.23 16.07 1.46
CA GLU A 57 -8.90 16.25 2.07
C GLU A 57 -7.81 15.41 1.38
N CYS A 58 -8.17 14.23 0.87
CA CYS A 58 -7.27 13.35 0.14
C CYS A 58 -7.00 13.90 -1.27
N GLN A 59 -8.05 14.40 -1.93
CA GLN A 59 -7.95 15.03 -3.24
C GLN A 59 -7.12 16.30 -3.19
N GLU A 60 -7.36 17.18 -2.22
CA GLU A 60 -6.60 18.41 -2.01
C GLU A 60 -5.11 18.12 -1.76
N ARG A 61 -4.79 17.12 -0.94
CA ARG A 61 -3.40 16.71 -0.67
C ARG A 61 -2.64 16.31 -1.94
N VAL A 62 -3.32 15.65 -2.89
CA VAL A 62 -2.73 15.28 -4.19
C VAL A 62 -2.67 16.47 -5.14
N ALA A 63 -3.72 17.28 -5.20
CA ALA A 63 -3.83 18.41 -6.12
C ALA A 63 -2.72 19.46 -5.92
N VAL A 64 -2.23 19.64 -4.68
CA VAL A 64 -1.14 20.56 -4.38
C VAL A 64 0.26 20.01 -4.74
N GLN A 65 0.37 18.74 -5.15
CA GLN A 65 1.66 18.13 -5.48
C GLN A 65 2.16 18.60 -6.85
N LYS A 66 3.48 18.77 -6.98
CA LYS A 66 4.11 19.23 -8.23
C LYS A 66 3.78 18.37 -9.45
N PHE A 67 3.60 17.06 -9.27
CA PHE A 67 3.27 16.15 -10.37
C PHE A 67 1.80 16.27 -10.84
N ALA A 68 0.93 16.80 -9.97
CA ALA A 68 -0.49 16.99 -10.24
C ALA A 68 -0.79 18.42 -10.73
N LYS A 69 0.25 19.15 -11.16
CA LYS A 69 0.09 20.47 -11.74
C LYS A 69 -0.90 20.41 -12.90
N ASP A 70 -1.85 21.34 -12.90
CA ASP A 70 -2.89 21.49 -13.92
C ASP A 70 -3.88 20.31 -14.00
N TRP A 71 -3.91 19.41 -13.01
CA TRP A 71 -4.91 18.35 -12.94
C TRP A 71 -6.28 18.88 -12.54
N THR A 72 -7.33 18.38 -13.18
CA THR A 72 -8.71 18.58 -12.74
C THR A 72 -9.04 17.70 -11.52
N ILE A 73 -10.09 18.05 -10.79
CA ILE A 73 -10.61 17.23 -9.68
C ILE A 73 -10.87 15.78 -10.14
N ALA A 74 -11.46 15.62 -11.33
CA ALA A 74 -11.74 14.30 -11.89
C ALA A 74 -10.46 13.48 -12.19
N GLN A 75 -9.37 14.14 -12.60
CA GLN A 75 -8.07 13.48 -12.81
C GLN A 75 -7.42 13.06 -11.49
N VAL A 76 -7.51 13.90 -10.45
CA VAL A 76 -7.05 13.55 -9.09
C VAL A 76 -7.84 12.37 -8.55
N GLU A 77 -9.16 12.40 -8.67
CA GLU A 77 -10.04 11.30 -8.24
C GLU A 77 -9.72 10.00 -9.01
N ALA A 78 -9.57 10.07 -10.34
CA ALA A 78 -9.19 8.91 -11.15
C ALA A 78 -7.83 8.35 -10.75
N PHE A 79 -6.86 9.22 -10.44
CA PHE A 79 -5.56 8.82 -9.95
C PHE A 79 -5.67 8.11 -8.60
N LEU A 80 -6.45 8.64 -7.65
CA LEU A 80 -6.66 8.05 -6.33
C LEU A 80 -7.53 6.79 -6.34
N LYS A 81 -8.34 6.56 -7.37
CA LYS A 81 -9.11 5.31 -7.56
C LYS A 81 -8.24 4.12 -7.93
N VAL A 82 -6.99 4.34 -8.35
CA VAL A 82 -6.04 3.25 -8.62
C VAL A 82 -5.57 2.68 -7.28
N PRO A 83 -5.78 1.39 -6.97
CA PRO A 83 -5.47 0.81 -5.66
C PRO A 83 -4.02 1.01 -5.20
N LEU A 84 -3.07 0.99 -6.14
CA LEU A 84 -1.66 1.26 -5.88
C LEU A 84 -1.45 2.67 -5.27
N HIS A 85 -2.09 3.68 -5.85
CA HIS A 85 -2.00 5.05 -5.36
C HIS A 85 -2.77 5.21 -4.06
N THR A 86 -3.95 4.59 -3.93
CA THR A 86 -4.72 4.62 -2.69
C THR A 86 -3.93 4.02 -1.52
N ALA A 87 -3.26 2.87 -1.71
CA ALA A 87 -2.45 2.26 -0.66
C ALA A 87 -1.22 3.10 -0.30
N ALA A 88 -0.56 3.72 -1.29
CA ALA A 88 0.53 4.66 -1.01
C ALA A 88 0.03 5.89 -0.23
N LEU A 89 -1.17 6.39 -0.55
CA LEU A 89 -1.83 7.46 0.22
C LEU A 89 -2.18 7.00 1.64
N MET A 90 -2.69 5.78 1.83
CA MET A 90 -2.94 5.21 3.18
C MET A 90 -1.68 5.24 4.04
N VAL A 91 -0.51 4.92 3.46
CA VAL A 91 0.77 5.04 4.16
C VAL A 91 1.08 6.49 4.52
N ALA A 92 0.91 7.41 3.58
CA ALA A 92 1.13 8.83 3.80
C ALA A 92 0.19 9.46 4.85
N LEU A 93 -1.00 8.89 5.04
CA LEU A 93 -1.99 9.29 6.04
C LEU A 93 -1.85 8.55 7.37
N GLY A 94 -1.00 7.52 7.45
CA GLY A 94 -0.87 6.67 8.63
C GLY A 94 -2.02 5.66 8.82
N GLU A 95 -2.89 5.45 7.82
CA GLU A 95 -3.88 4.36 7.82
C GLU A 95 -3.22 2.99 7.60
N ALA A 96 -2.00 2.97 7.03
CA ALA A 96 -1.10 1.83 7.00
C ALA A 96 0.33 2.27 7.34
N ASP A 97 1.16 1.38 7.87
CA ASP A 97 2.58 1.68 8.14
C ASP A 97 3.47 1.41 6.92
N CYS A 98 3.06 0.47 6.06
CA CYS A 98 3.79 0.12 4.85
C CYS A 98 2.85 -0.47 3.79
N MET A 99 3.32 -0.49 2.54
CA MET A 99 2.68 -1.25 1.46
C MET A 99 3.68 -2.17 0.78
N VAL A 100 3.20 -3.31 0.27
CA VAL A 100 3.96 -4.18 -0.63
C VAL A 100 3.16 -4.37 -1.90
N ALA A 101 3.77 -4.04 -3.04
CA ALA A 101 3.20 -4.12 -4.37
C ALA A 101 4.19 -4.75 -5.37
N GLY A 102 3.79 -4.93 -6.63
CA GLY A 102 4.65 -5.37 -7.73
C GLY A 102 4.46 -6.82 -8.19
N ALA A 103 3.38 -7.49 -7.77
CA ALA A 103 3.00 -8.78 -8.37
C ALA A 103 2.38 -8.59 -9.77
N THR A 104 1.65 -7.48 -9.98
CA THR A 104 1.04 -7.08 -11.26
C THR A 104 1.49 -5.70 -11.74
N ASN A 105 1.80 -4.75 -10.85
CA ASN A 105 2.34 -3.44 -11.25
C ASN A 105 3.85 -3.54 -11.54
N THR A 106 4.33 -2.69 -12.44
CA THR A 106 5.77 -2.63 -12.73
C THR A 106 6.53 -2.02 -11.56
N THR A 107 7.83 -2.36 -11.42
CA THR A 107 8.71 -1.71 -10.46
C THR A 107 8.71 -0.19 -10.60
N GLY A 108 8.64 0.32 -11.85
CA GLY A 108 8.60 1.74 -12.13
C GLY A 108 7.36 2.42 -11.56
N ASP A 109 6.19 1.77 -11.63
CA ASP A 109 4.94 2.33 -11.12
C ASP A 109 4.87 2.30 -9.60
N VAL A 110 5.33 1.21 -8.97
CA VAL A 110 5.42 1.11 -7.51
C VAL A 110 6.33 2.19 -6.95
N ILE A 111 7.52 2.39 -7.53
CA ILE A 111 8.46 3.44 -7.12
C ILE A 111 7.84 4.83 -7.35
N ARG A 112 7.17 5.06 -8.48
CA ARG A 112 6.49 6.33 -8.76
C ARG A 112 5.42 6.65 -7.71
N ALA A 113 4.62 5.65 -7.32
CA ALA A 113 3.57 5.81 -6.32
C ALA A 113 4.16 6.19 -4.96
N ALA A 114 5.23 5.49 -4.53
CA ALA A 114 5.94 5.79 -3.29
C ALA A 114 6.48 7.23 -3.28
N ILE A 115 7.24 7.64 -4.31
CA ILE A 115 7.81 8.99 -4.41
C ILE A 115 6.73 10.07 -4.45
N ARG A 116 5.62 9.83 -5.16
CA ARG A 116 4.56 10.84 -5.34
C ARG A 116 3.71 11.07 -4.09
N LEU A 117 3.50 10.03 -3.27
CA LEU A 117 2.49 10.07 -2.23
C LEU A 117 3.06 9.94 -0.82
N VAL A 118 4.09 9.12 -0.63
CA VAL A 118 4.72 8.91 0.68
C VAL A 118 5.77 9.97 0.94
N GLY A 119 6.62 10.26 -0.05
CA GLY A 119 7.74 11.21 0.04
C GLY A 119 9.10 10.56 -0.12
#